data_AF-A0AAD3HEU0-F1
#
_entry.id   AF-A0AAD3HEU0-F1
#
_cell.length_a   1.000
_cell.length_b   1.000
_cell.length_c   1.000
_cell.angle_alpha   90.00
_cell.angle_beta   90.00
_cell.angle_gamma   90.00
#
_symmetry.space_group_name_H-M   'P 1'
#
loop_
_entity.id
_entity.type
_entity.pdbx_description
1 polymer ?
#
loop_
_entity_poly.entity_id
_entity_poly.type
_entity_poly.pdbx_seq_one_letter_code
_entity_poly.pdbx_strand_id
1 'polypeptide(L)'
;MDFGAAEARLAKDHAKLRNKNLSRRRTLASDSASSKAKKAEEYRRKQLEKKKKKDLAEKKMISHVQSGFNSIEQRLGIVQNLGSDGKEIELSSVSVHGLGDKITLPSSILSTLAEKDLLRISQERGQPLFFRLGIKRNDVPYTFPQSEKMKLIMEEYGKKLGTDAGETIKEDDDEHMSEDENNDIDDQSEDIKNRWMEAYLDEMDCKYVSYTYTTVVEFSQDEGFIGIPFSVANNLLQPDSASQIDSRLTVDPAMKSNATETNSDDNDMQSSDSENLEDKTPGHAAYGLFPVPVAPVEVTLLTNLPLGKKCTLQPTMEAIKNGFYNLKNVKLALEQSLIRTRGSLNVGDLMYCWFRGKKFELNVKAVVPSDVRAISCVNCDIEVDIAPAVDNESDLKTAKDDTMVNNDYSRTESGGYRLSDNTPHDMEAENEATDFTWDERVLDVPEEPVGQSDGVVVVQIRGSGKVGRRKFTLGDKVKNLFDFAISEGLITRNDADNGYFKLVTRFPRRVFQLDNDEDESKTLSEINLTKQEMFMIEK
;
A
#
# COMPACT_ATOMS: atom_id res chain seq x y z
N MET A 1 -20.56 -34.48 111.60
CA MET A 1 -20.38 -34.39 110.14
C MET A 1 -20.15 -32.94 109.81
N ASP A 2 -18.99 -32.60 109.24
CA ASP A 2 -18.59 -31.21 109.00
C ASP A 2 -19.02 -30.79 107.59
N PHE A 3 -20.23 -30.24 107.51
CA PHE A 3 -20.86 -29.85 106.25
C PHE A 3 -20.19 -28.62 105.59
N GLY A 4 -19.53 -27.75 106.38
CA GLY A 4 -18.84 -26.58 105.86
C GLY A 4 -17.57 -26.95 105.08
N ALA A 5 -16.84 -27.97 105.54
CA ALA A 5 -15.69 -28.50 104.81
C ALA A 5 -16.10 -29.19 103.48
N ALA A 6 -17.28 -29.80 103.43
CA ALA A 6 -17.82 -30.42 102.23
C ALA A 6 -18.29 -29.38 101.19
N GLU A 7 -18.95 -28.31 101.63
CA GLU A 7 -19.40 -27.21 100.78
C GLU A 7 -18.21 -26.45 100.15
N ALA A 8 -17.17 -26.16 100.93
CA ALA A 8 -15.95 -25.52 100.43
C ALA A 8 -15.21 -26.38 99.38
N ARG A 9 -15.21 -27.71 99.53
CA ARG A 9 -14.65 -28.64 98.54
C ARG A 9 -15.49 -28.66 97.26
N LEU A 10 -16.81 -28.71 97.39
CA LEU A 10 -17.73 -28.73 96.25
C LEU A 10 -17.65 -27.42 95.45
N ALA A 11 -17.60 -26.26 96.12
CA ALA A 11 -17.39 -24.97 95.46
C ALA A 11 -16.04 -24.89 94.71
N LYS A 12 -14.98 -25.44 95.29
CA LYS A 12 -13.64 -25.50 94.67
C LYS A 12 -13.62 -26.42 93.45
N ASP A 13 -14.35 -27.53 93.49
CA ASP A 13 -14.46 -28.46 92.36
C ASP A 13 -15.36 -27.89 91.24
N HIS A 14 -16.45 -27.19 91.58
CA HIS A 14 -17.26 -26.46 90.61
C HIS A 14 -16.47 -25.32 89.95
N ALA A 15 -15.64 -24.58 90.68
CA ALA A 15 -14.76 -23.55 90.13
C ALA A 15 -13.72 -24.14 89.16
N LYS A 16 -13.11 -25.29 89.51
CA LYS A 16 -12.19 -26.02 88.62
C LYS A 16 -12.88 -26.53 87.35
N LEU A 17 -14.09 -27.08 87.47
CA LEU A 17 -14.87 -27.53 86.32
C LEU A 17 -15.26 -26.36 85.40
N ARG A 18 -15.64 -25.22 85.97
CA ARG A 18 -15.96 -24.01 85.20
C ARG A 18 -14.74 -23.47 84.45
N ASN A 19 -13.57 -23.44 85.08
CA ASN A 19 -12.31 -23.03 84.43
C ASN A 19 -11.86 -24.02 83.35
N LYS A 20 -12.03 -25.33 83.56
CA LYS A 20 -11.74 -26.36 82.55
C LYS A 20 -12.68 -26.30 81.35
N ASN A 21 -13.94 -25.94 81.57
CA ASN A 21 -14.92 -25.74 80.49
C ASN A 21 -14.67 -24.43 79.73
N LEU A 22 -14.23 -23.36 80.40
CA LEU A 22 -13.82 -22.10 79.77
C LEU A 22 -12.57 -22.28 78.92
N SER A 23 -11.56 -23.03 79.38
CA SER A 23 -10.36 -23.31 78.59
C SER A 23 -10.66 -24.14 77.34
N ARG A 24 -11.48 -25.20 77.47
CA ARG A 24 -11.95 -25.99 76.31
C ARG A 24 -12.76 -25.17 75.32
N ARG A 25 -13.61 -24.24 75.78
CA ARG A 25 -14.35 -23.34 74.88
C ARG A 25 -13.43 -22.36 74.16
N ARG A 26 -12.38 -21.86 74.80
CA ARG A 26 -11.39 -20.97 74.16
C ARG A 26 -10.57 -21.69 73.09
N THR A 27 -10.15 -22.94 73.33
CA THR A 27 -9.43 -23.73 72.31
C THR A 27 -10.31 -24.09 71.12
N LEU A 28 -11.57 -24.50 71.36
CA LEU A 28 -12.51 -24.78 70.26
C LEU A 28 -12.87 -23.51 69.47
N ALA A 29 -12.99 -22.36 70.14
CA ALA A 29 -13.20 -21.08 69.48
C ALA A 29 -11.97 -20.67 68.65
N SER A 30 -10.74 -20.84 69.15
CA SER A 30 -9.51 -20.53 68.39
C SER A 30 -9.31 -21.46 67.19
N ASP A 31 -9.61 -22.75 67.34
CA ASP A 31 -9.46 -23.74 66.26
C ASP A 31 -10.51 -23.50 65.15
N SER A 32 -11.74 -23.16 65.53
CA SER A 32 -12.79 -22.80 64.57
C SER A 32 -12.51 -21.47 63.86
N ALA A 33 -11.92 -20.48 64.55
CA ALA A 33 -11.49 -19.22 63.96
C ALA A 33 -10.30 -19.42 63.02
N SER A 34 -9.31 -20.26 63.39
CA SER A 34 -8.16 -20.60 62.56
C SER A 34 -8.57 -21.37 61.29
N SER A 35 -9.47 -22.35 61.40
CA SER A 35 -9.98 -23.09 60.25
C SER A 35 -10.78 -22.19 59.28
N LYS A 36 -11.60 -21.27 59.82
CA LYS A 36 -12.31 -20.28 59.00
C LYS A 36 -11.35 -19.31 58.30
N ALA A 37 -10.30 -18.85 58.99
CA ALA A 37 -9.28 -17.98 58.41
C ALA A 37 -8.51 -18.68 57.27
N LYS A 38 -8.09 -19.94 57.47
CA LYS A 38 -7.42 -20.74 56.42
C LYS A 38 -8.29 -20.95 55.18
N LYS A 39 -9.59 -21.27 55.37
CA LYS A 39 -10.54 -21.41 54.25
C LYS A 39 -10.77 -20.09 53.51
N ALA A 40 -10.86 -18.97 54.23
CA ALA A 40 -11.01 -17.65 53.63
C ALA A 40 -9.76 -17.23 52.83
N GLU A 41 -8.57 -17.55 53.34
CA GLU A 41 -7.30 -17.31 52.64
C GLU A 41 -7.17 -18.17 51.37
N GLU A 42 -7.51 -19.46 51.45
CA GLU A 42 -7.52 -20.36 50.29
C GLU A 42 -8.51 -19.90 49.21
N TYR A 43 -9.71 -19.46 49.62
CA TYR A 43 -10.69 -18.87 48.70
C TYR A 43 -10.15 -17.60 48.03
N ARG A 44 -9.48 -16.71 48.79
CA ARG A 44 -8.84 -15.51 48.23
C ARG A 44 -7.74 -15.87 47.25
N ARG A 45 -6.93 -16.89 47.55
CA ARG A 45 -5.87 -17.38 46.65
C ARG A 45 -6.44 -17.93 45.34
N LYS A 46 -7.47 -18.76 45.41
CA LYS A 46 -8.19 -19.30 44.23
C LYS A 46 -8.80 -18.18 43.37
N GLN A 47 -9.35 -17.13 43.98
CA GLN A 47 -9.86 -15.97 43.25
C GLN A 47 -8.74 -15.20 42.54
N LEU A 48 -7.60 -15.01 43.19
CA LEU A 48 -6.43 -14.36 42.58
C LEU A 48 -5.84 -15.18 41.43
N GLU A 49 -5.72 -16.50 41.59
CA GLU A 49 -5.27 -17.40 40.52
C GLU A 49 -6.23 -17.39 39.33
N LYS A 50 -7.54 -17.42 39.58
CA LYS A 50 -8.55 -17.30 38.51
C LYS A 50 -8.45 -15.98 37.78
N LYS A 51 -8.23 -14.87 38.51
CA LYS A 51 -8.01 -13.55 37.90
C LYS A 51 -6.73 -13.53 37.06
N LYS A 52 -5.61 -14.02 37.59
CA LYS A 52 -4.34 -14.10 36.84
C LYS A 52 -4.45 -14.95 35.58
N LYS A 53 -5.14 -16.09 35.64
CA LYS A 53 -5.39 -16.94 34.47
C LYS A 53 -6.24 -16.22 33.41
N LYS A 54 -7.27 -15.47 33.83
CA LYS A 54 -8.08 -14.66 32.93
C LYS A 54 -7.25 -13.54 32.28
N ASP A 55 -6.48 -12.80 33.08
CA ASP A 55 -5.63 -11.71 32.60
C ASP A 55 -4.56 -12.22 31.62
N LEU A 56 -3.99 -13.42 31.86
CA LEU A 56 -3.03 -14.05 30.96
C LEU A 56 -3.68 -14.50 29.64
N ALA A 57 -4.87 -15.08 29.69
CA ALA A 57 -5.61 -15.48 28.49
C ALA A 57 -5.97 -14.26 27.62
N GLU A 58 -6.43 -13.18 28.24
CA GLU A 58 -6.72 -11.92 27.54
C GLU A 58 -5.48 -11.34 26.87
N LYS A 59 -4.32 -11.34 27.55
CA LYS A 59 -3.04 -10.93 26.95
C LYS A 59 -2.65 -11.78 25.74
N LYS A 60 -2.81 -13.12 25.83
CA LYS A 60 -2.53 -14.02 24.70
C LYS A 60 -3.46 -13.75 23.52
N MET A 61 -4.73 -13.48 23.78
CA MET A 61 -5.71 -13.14 22.75
C MET A 61 -5.35 -11.82 22.05
N ILE A 62 -5.00 -10.78 22.80
CA ILE A 62 -4.56 -9.49 22.24
C ILE A 62 -3.27 -9.69 21.42
N SER A 63 -2.30 -10.44 21.93
CA SER A 63 -1.05 -10.71 21.23
C SER A 63 -1.25 -11.43 19.91
N HIS A 64 -2.19 -12.39 19.84
CA HIS A 64 -2.51 -13.11 18.61
C HIS A 64 -3.10 -12.16 17.56
N VAL A 65 -4.03 -11.30 17.98
CA VAL A 65 -4.66 -10.31 17.11
C VAL A 65 -3.67 -9.25 16.64
N GLN A 66 -2.76 -8.79 17.51
CA GLN A 66 -1.68 -7.88 17.14
C GLN A 66 -0.70 -8.52 16.16
N SER A 67 -0.33 -9.78 16.36
CA SER A 67 0.53 -10.51 15.42
C SER A 67 -0.11 -10.61 14.05
N GLY A 68 -1.41 -10.93 13.98
CA GLY A 68 -2.11 -10.98 12.70
C GLY A 68 -2.25 -9.63 12.00
N PHE A 69 -2.53 -8.57 12.77
CA PHE A 69 -2.51 -7.20 12.27
C PHE A 69 -1.13 -6.81 11.71
N ASN A 70 -0.06 -7.10 12.46
CA ASN A 70 1.31 -6.81 12.04
C ASN A 70 1.72 -7.63 10.80
N SER A 71 1.24 -8.86 10.65
CA SER A 71 1.49 -9.67 9.45
C SER A 71 0.91 -9.01 8.18
N ILE A 72 -0.29 -8.42 8.28
CA ILE A 72 -0.87 -7.66 7.17
C ILE A 72 -0.06 -6.39 6.90
N GLU A 73 0.35 -5.66 7.94
CA GLU A 73 1.21 -4.49 7.79
C GLU A 73 2.55 -4.83 7.13
N GLN A 74 3.15 -5.97 7.49
CA GLN A 74 4.38 -6.49 6.87
C GLN A 74 4.17 -6.86 5.40
N ARG A 75 3.02 -7.46 5.04
CA ARG A 75 2.67 -7.75 3.63
C ARG A 75 2.55 -6.49 2.79
N LEU A 76 1.96 -5.42 3.35
CA LEU A 76 1.92 -4.08 2.74
C LEU A 76 3.27 -3.36 2.80
N GLY A 77 4.24 -3.96 3.52
CA GLY A 77 5.56 -3.41 3.70
C GLY A 77 5.53 -2.06 4.41
N ILE A 78 4.61 -1.91 5.37
CA ILE A 78 4.51 -0.73 6.22
C ILE A 78 5.78 -0.65 7.07
N VAL A 79 6.50 0.46 6.92
CA VAL A 79 7.67 0.73 7.75
C VAL A 79 7.20 1.49 8.97
N GLN A 80 7.07 0.76 10.08
CA GLN A 80 6.85 1.37 11.39
C GLN A 80 8.04 2.27 11.74
N ASN A 81 7.78 3.37 12.45
CA ASN A 81 8.80 4.28 13.00
C ASN A 81 9.57 5.10 11.96
N LEU A 82 8.89 5.79 11.04
CA LEU A 82 9.57 6.74 10.16
C LEU A 82 10.17 7.94 10.92
N GLY A 83 9.70 8.27 12.13
CA GLY A 83 10.23 9.35 12.96
C GLY A 83 11.51 8.99 13.75
N SER A 84 12.22 10.01 14.23
CA SER A 84 13.53 9.89 14.91
C SER A 84 13.49 9.12 16.25
N ASP A 85 12.33 8.96 16.88
CA ASP A 85 12.17 8.35 18.22
C ASP A 85 11.20 7.15 18.26
N GLY A 86 10.92 6.52 17.11
CA GLY A 86 9.87 5.49 17.08
C GLY A 86 8.44 6.04 17.22
N LYS A 87 8.27 7.34 16.94
CA LYS A 87 6.97 7.99 16.87
C LYS A 87 6.47 8.06 15.43
N GLU A 88 5.16 7.97 15.27
CA GLU A 88 4.47 8.24 14.02
C GLU A 88 4.75 9.69 13.58
N ILE A 89 4.98 9.91 12.28
CA ILE A 89 5.21 11.25 11.73
C ILE A 89 3.85 11.92 11.54
N GLU A 90 3.65 13.05 12.19
CA GLU A 90 2.47 13.90 12.04
C GLU A 90 2.89 15.24 11.45
N LEU A 91 2.33 15.58 10.28
CA LEU A 91 2.66 16.81 9.56
C LEU A 91 1.43 17.70 9.39
N SER A 92 1.65 19.01 9.37
CA SER A 92 0.60 19.99 9.07
C SER A 92 0.38 20.09 7.57
N SER A 93 -0.87 19.97 7.12
CA SER A 93 -1.16 20.01 5.69
C SER A 93 -1.05 21.41 5.09
N VAL A 94 -0.55 21.48 3.87
CA VAL A 94 -0.38 22.69 3.05
C VAL A 94 -0.83 22.35 1.65
N SER A 95 -1.63 23.20 1.02
CA SER A 95 -2.05 22.97 -0.37
C SER A 95 -0.90 23.23 -1.34
N VAL A 96 -0.66 22.30 -2.26
CA VAL A 96 0.27 22.48 -3.37
C VAL A 96 -0.45 22.31 -4.70
N HIS A 97 0.05 22.96 -5.75
CA HIS A 97 -0.50 22.77 -7.08
C HIS A 97 -0.17 21.37 -7.60
N GLY A 98 -1.17 20.65 -8.09
CA GLY A 98 -1.02 19.31 -8.65
C GLY A 98 -2.36 18.67 -8.99
N LEU A 99 -2.43 17.98 -10.14
CA LEU A 99 -3.64 17.32 -10.63
C LEU A 99 -3.72 15.83 -10.26
N GLY A 100 -2.70 15.32 -9.55
CA GLY A 100 -2.51 13.92 -9.22
C GLY A 100 -2.57 13.60 -7.73
N ASP A 101 -2.04 12.43 -7.39
CA ASP A 101 -1.87 11.91 -6.02
C ASP A 101 -0.43 12.12 -5.49
N LYS A 102 0.34 13.00 -6.16
CA LYS A 102 1.75 13.23 -5.86
C LYS A 102 1.89 14.34 -4.82
N ILE A 103 2.46 13.99 -3.66
CA ILE A 103 2.69 14.90 -2.54
C ILE A 103 4.14 15.40 -2.50
N THR A 104 4.34 16.51 -1.78
CA THR A 104 5.69 17.00 -1.42
C THR A 104 5.93 16.77 0.07
N LEU A 105 7.12 16.24 0.39
CA LEU A 105 7.51 15.92 1.76
C LEU A 105 8.74 16.74 2.19
N PRO A 106 9.01 16.86 3.51
CA PRO A 106 10.23 17.48 3.98
C PRO A 106 11.50 16.68 3.67
N SER A 107 12.62 17.38 3.50
CA SER A 107 13.94 16.78 3.27
C SER A 107 14.39 15.86 4.40
N SER A 108 13.99 16.13 5.66
CA SER A 108 14.28 15.24 6.80
C SER A 108 13.76 13.81 6.59
N ILE A 109 12.60 13.64 5.94
CA ILE A 109 12.05 12.32 5.63
C ILE A 109 12.95 11.60 4.63
N LEU A 110 13.43 12.30 3.60
CA LEU A 110 14.37 11.71 2.65
C LEU A 110 15.65 11.23 3.34
N SER A 111 16.19 12.02 4.26
CA SER A 111 17.36 11.63 5.05
C SER A 111 17.09 10.36 5.85
N THR A 112 15.94 10.25 6.52
CA THR A 112 15.58 9.04 7.27
C THR A 112 15.36 7.82 6.36
N LEU A 113 14.80 8.01 5.18
CA LEU A 113 14.64 6.94 4.18
C LEU A 113 15.99 6.43 3.67
N ALA A 114 16.95 7.34 3.46
CA ALA A 114 18.31 7.00 3.05
C ALA A 114 19.10 6.29 4.16
N GLU A 115 19.01 6.77 5.40
CA GLU A 115 19.65 6.14 6.57
C GLU A 115 19.19 4.71 6.82
N LYS A 116 17.91 4.44 6.56
CA LYS A 116 17.29 3.12 6.73
C LYS A 116 17.37 2.22 5.50
N ASP A 117 18.07 2.66 4.46
CA ASP A 117 18.24 1.95 3.18
C ASP A 117 16.90 1.58 2.47
N LEU A 118 15.82 2.31 2.79
CA LEU A 118 14.47 2.04 2.28
C LEU A 118 14.31 2.48 0.83
N LEU A 119 15.18 3.38 0.37
CA LEU A 119 15.24 3.83 -1.03
C LEU A 119 15.68 2.70 -1.97
N ARG A 120 16.59 1.82 -1.52
CA ARG A 120 17.06 0.69 -2.33
C ARG A 120 15.96 -0.33 -2.59
N ILE A 121 15.17 -0.65 -1.56
CA ILE A 121 14.05 -1.60 -1.69
C ILE A 121 13.05 -1.13 -2.75
N SER A 122 12.76 0.18 -2.79
CA SER A 122 11.88 0.78 -3.81
C SER A 122 12.50 0.69 -5.21
N GLN A 123 13.80 0.99 -5.33
CA GLN A 123 14.52 0.98 -6.61
C GLN A 123 14.66 -0.42 -7.21
N GLU A 124 14.98 -1.43 -6.39
CA GLU A 124 15.10 -2.83 -6.82
C GLU A 124 13.79 -3.37 -7.38
N ARG A 125 12.66 -2.93 -6.83
CA ARG A 125 11.32 -3.33 -7.29
C ARG A 125 10.81 -2.51 -8.47
N GLY A 126 11.46 -1.42 -8.83
CA GLY A 126 11.00 -0.49 -9.85
C GLY A 126 9.64 0.14 -9.53
N GLN A 127 9.27 0.22 -8.25
CA GLN A 127 8.04 0.86 -7.77
C GLN A 127 8.37 2.20 -7.12
N PRO A 128 7.49 3.21 -7.23
CA PRO A 128 7.66 4.47 -6.52
C PRO A 128 7.44 4.27 -5.01
N LEU A 129 7.87 5.26 -4.22
CA LEU A 129 7.58 5.30 -2.80
C LEU A 129 6.09 5.64 -2.60
N PHE A 130 5.37 4.76 -1.89
CA PHE A 130 3.98 4.97 -1.53
C PHE A 130 3.86 5.43 -0.09
N PHE A 131 2.92 6.34 0.17
CA PHE A 131 2.62 6.83 1.50
C PHE A 131 1.13 6.75 1.77
N ARG A 132 0.76 6.23 2.95
CA ARG A 132 -0.59 6.35 3.51
C ARG A 132 -0.64 7.64 4.31
N LEU A 133 -1.62 8.47 3.99
CA LEU A 133 -1.95 9.69 4.71
C LEU A 133 -3.23 9.43 5.48
N GLY A 134 -3.22 9.58 6.80
CA GLY A 134 -4.38 9.36 7.64
C GLY A 134 -4.65 10.51 8.61
N ILE A 135 -5.91 10.89 8.76
CA ILE A 135 -6.33 11.84 9.81
C ILE A 135 -6.88 11.03 10.98
N LYS A 136 -6.20 11.08 12.12
CA LYS A 136 -6.62 10.35 13.32
C LYS A 136 -7.94 10.87 13.88
N ARG A 137 -8.72 9.97 14.46
CA ARG A 137 -9.93 10.34 15.20
C ARG A 137 -9.55 10.89 16.57
N ASN A 138 -9.78 12.19 16.78
CA ASN A 138 -9.47 12.86 18.05
C ASN A 138 -10.57 12.70 19.11
N ASP A 139 -11.78 12.31 18.71
CA ASP A 139 -12.94 12.29 19.61
C ASP A 139 -12.88 11.16 20.65
N VAL A 140 -12.23 10.04 20.32
CA VAL A 140 -12.11 8.86 21.17
C VAL A 140 -10.67 8.38 21.15
N PRO A 141 -10.01 8.20 22.31
CA PRO A 141 -8.67 7.61 22.34
C PRO A 141 -8.75 6.20 21.76
N TYR A 142 -8.10 5.99 20.62
CA TYR A 142 -8.07 4.71 19.93
C TYR A 142 -7.47 3.64 20.84
N THR A 143 -8.18 2.52 20.99
CA THR A 143 -7.73 1.36 21.78
C THR A 143 -7.87 0.11 20.95
N PHE A 144 -6.73 -0.48 20.60
CA PHE A 144 -6.70 -1.69 19.81
C PHE A 144 -7.06 -2.93 20.65
N PRO A 145 -7.89 -3.87 20.15
CA PRO A 145 -8.69 -3.77 18.93
C PRO A 145 -10.02 -3.02 19.16
N GLN A 146 -10.36 -2.10 18.25
CA GLN A 146 -11.61 -1.33 18.35
C GLN A 146 -12.71 -1.88 17.44
N SER A 147 -12.35 -2.39 16.26
CA SER A 147 -13.30 -2.86 15.25
C SER A 147 -14.08 -4.11 15.68
N GLU A 148 -15.29 -4.27 15.16
CA GLU A 148 -16.13 -5.43 15.46
C GLU A 148 -15.55 -6.69 14.86
N LYS A 149 -15.05 -6.61 13.61
CA LYS A 149 -14.44 -7.77 12.94
C LYS A 149 -13.20 -8.27 13.68
N MET A 150 -12.34 -7.38 14.18
CA MET A 150 -11.14 -7.78 14.91
C MET A 150 -11.49 -8.36 16.30
N LYS A 151 -12.52 -7.82 16.97
CA LYS A 151 -13.06 -8.41 18.21
C LYS A 151 -13.64 -9.81 17.99
N LEU A 152 -14.31 -10.05 16.87
CA LEU A 152 -14.83 -11.38 16.54
C LEU A 152 -13.70 -12.40 16.35
N ILE A 153 -12.60 -12.01 15.69
CA ILE A 153 -11.40 -12.86 15.58
C ILE A 153 -10.80 -13.14 16.96
N MET A 154 -10.71 -12.12 17.80
CA MET A 154 -10.25 -12.24 19.19
C MET A 154 -11.11 -13.25 19.97
N GLU A 155 -12.44 -13.12 19.93
CA GLU A 155 -13.37 -14.01 20.62
C GLU A 155 -13.31 -15.46 20.11
N GLU A 156 -13.17 -15.66 18.80
CA GLU A 156 -13.03 -16.99 18.21
C GLU A 156 -11.75 -17.69 18.71
N TYR A 157 -10.63 -16.97 18.74
CA TYR A 157 -9.38 -17.48 19.28
C TYR A 157 -9.50 -17.79 20.79
N GLY A 158 -10.21 -16.92 21.53
CA GLY A 158 -10.53 -17.16 22.94
C GLY A 158 -11.35 -18.44 23.17
N LYS A 159 -12.29 -18.76 22.28
CA LYS A 159 -13.04 -20.02 22.33
C LYS A 159 -12.14 -21.23 22.10
N LYS A 160 -11.21 -21.16 21.14
CA LYS A 160 -10.23 -22.24 20.87
C LYS A 160 -9.32 -22.52 22.07
N LEU A 161 -8.79 -21.47 22.70
CA LEU A 161 -8.02 -21.57 23.94
C LEU A 161 -8.83 -22.18 25.11
N GLY A 162 -10.14 -21.92 25.15
CA GLY A 162 -11.04 -22.43 26.18
C GLY A 162 -11.40 -23.91 26.00
N THR A 163 -11.50 -24.40 24.76
CA THR A 163 -11.76 -25.82 24.46
C THR A 163 -10.58 -26.71 24.83
N ASP A 164 -9.34 -26.25 24.63
CA ASP A 164 -8.15 -27.03 25.02
C ASP A 164 -7.93 -27.08 26.53
N ALA A 165 -8.45 -26.10 27.28
CA ALA A 165 -8.39 -26.11 28.75
C ALA A 165 -9.41 -27.07 29.41
N GLY A 166 -10.35 -27.64 28.63
CA GLY A 166 -11.42 -28.51 29.10
C GLY A 166 -11.08 -30.01 29.09
N GLU A 167 -10.01 -30.42 28.41
CA GLU A 167 -9.58 -31.81 28.33
C GLU A 167 -8.52 -32.12 29.40
N THR A 168 -9.01 -32.51 30.59
CA THR A 168 -8.31 -33.27 31.64
C THR A 168 -6.78 -33.16 31.68
N ILE A 169 -6.26 -32.03 32.17
CA ILE A 169 -4.84 -31.90 32.55
C ILE A 169 -4.59 -32.83 33.74
N LYS A 170 -3.91 -33.95 33.50
CA LYS A 170 -3.17 -34.67 34.54
C LYS A 170 -2.04 -33.74 34.99
N GLU A 171 -1.96 -33.54 36.29
CA GLU A 171 -0.89 -32.81 36.98
C GLU A 171 0.41 -33.60 36.88
N ASP A 172 1.05 -33.64 35.72
CA ASP A 172 2.43 -34.10 35.62
C ASP A 172 3.23 -33.06 34.83
N ASP A 173 4.34 -32.68 35.46
CA ASP A 173 5.40 -31.80 34.99
C ASP A 173 5.66 -31.89 33.48
N ASP A 174 5.69 -30.74 32.80
CA ASP A 174 6.73 -30.43 31.81
C ASP A 174 6.63 -28.94 31.42
N GLU A 175 7.60 -28.14 31.88
CA GLU A 175 7.87 -26.76 31.49
C GLU A 175 8.43 -26.65 30.06
N HIS A 176 7.85 -27.38 29.10
CA HIS A 176 8.23 -27.31 27.69
C HIS A 176 7.03 -26.86 26.83
N MET A 177 6.52 -25.66 27.12
CA MET A 177 5.65 -24.95 26.18
C MET A 177 6.56 -24.32 25.12
N SER A 178 6.77 -25.03 24.00
CA SER A 178 7.46 -24.50 22.83
C SER A 178 6.72 -23.27 22.32
N GLU A 179 7.39 -22.12 22.36
CA GLU A 179 6.89 -20.81 21.91
C GLU A 179 6.76 -20.70 20.37
N ASP A 180 6.71 -21.82 19.66
CA ASP A 180 6.90 -21.91 18.20
C ASP A 180 5.61 -22.19 17.41
N GLU A 181 4.43 -21.84 17.93
CA GLU A 181 3.25 -21.68 17.08
C GLU A 181 3.24 -20.29 16.45
N ASN A 182 4.26 -20.02 15.61
CA ASN A 182 4.18 -18.97 14.61
C ASN A 182 3.11 -19.40 13.59
N ASN A 183 1.85 -19.07 13.89
CA ASN A 183 0.75 -19.13 12.95
C ASN A 183 0.95 -18.00 11.92
N ASP A 184 1.95 -18.17 11.06
CA ASP A 184 2.20 -17.27 9.94
C ASP A 184 0.94 -17.29 9.07
N ILE A 185 0.24 -16.15 9.04
CA ILE A 185 -0.99 -15.96 8.25
C ILE A 185 -0.73 -16.25 6.77
N ASP A 186 0.51 -16.08 6.33
CA ASP A 186 0.94 -16.33 4.96
C ASP A 186 0.81 -17.80 4.53
N ASP A 187 0.82 -18.76 5.47
CA ASP A 187 0.64 -20.19 5.20
C ASP A 187 -0.83 -20.65 5.28
N GLN A 188 -1.75 -19.73 5.56
CA GLN A 188 -3.18 -20.04 5.71
C GLN A 188 -3.93 -19.94 4.37
N SER A 189 -5.12 -20.54 4.31
CA SER A 189 -5.98 -20.47 3.12
C SER A 189 -6.35 -19.02 2.78
N GLU A 190 -6.52 -18.72 1.49
CA GLU A 190 -6.91 -17.38 0.98
C GLU A 190 -8.15 -16.81 1.69
N ASP A 191 -9.13 -17.63 2.06
CA ASP A 191 -10.32 -17.18 2.78
C ASP A 191 -10.00 -16.56 4.15
N ILE A 192 -9.00 -17.13 4.85
CA ILE A 192 -8.56 -16.61 6.14
C ILE A 192 -7.79 -15.32 5.94
N LYS A 193 -6.92 -15.25 4.91
CA LYS A 193 -6.20 -14.01 4.56
C LYS A 193 -7.17 -12.87 4.23
N ASN A 194 -8.20 -13.15 3.44
CA ASN A 194 -9.23 -12.18 3.09
C ASN A 194 -10.00 -11.72 4.33
N ARG A 195 -10.36 -12.63 5.24
CA ARG A 195 -11.02 -12.30 6.49
C ARG A 195 -10.16 -11.38 7.37
N TRP A 196 -8.87 -11.66 7.49
CA TRP A 196 -7.92 -10.82 8.22
C TRP A 196 -7.73 -9.45 7.57
N MET A 197 -7.65 -9.40 6.24
CA MET A 197 -7.57 -8.14 5.47
C MET A 197 -8.83 -7.29 5.68
N GLU A 198 -10.02 -7.89 5.64
CA GLU A 198 -11.26 -7.18 5.93
C GLU A 198 -11.32 -6.65 7.36
N ALA A 199 -10.86 -7.42 8.34
CA ALA A 199 -10.79 -6.95 9.72
C ALA A 199 -9.77 -5.82 9.89
N TYR A 200 -8.66 -5.86 9.15
CA TYR A 200 -7.67 -4.79 9.12
C TYR A 200 -8.25 -3.49 8.54
N LEU A 201 -8.98 -3.55 7.42
CA LEU A 201 -9.65 -2.37 6.86
C LEU A 201 -10.69 -1.79 7.82
N ASP A 202 -11.48 -2.64 8.48
CA ASP A 202 -12.46 -2.22 9.50
C ASP A 202 -11.78 -1.55 10.72
N GLU A 203 -10.59 -2.03 11.10
CA GLU A 203 -9.77 -1.38 12.14
C GLU A 203 -9.19 -0.04 11.67
N MET A 204 -8.79 0.09 10.40
CA MET A 204 -8.35 1.37 9.82
C MET A 204 -9.48 2.40 9.81
N ASP A 205 -10.70 1.98 9.46
CA ASP A 205 -11.92 2.81 9.52
C ASP A 205 -12.28 3.22 10.97
N CYS A 206 -11.76 2.51 11.99
CA CYS A 206 -11.83 2.90 13.40
C CYS A 206 -10.69 3.83 13.83
N LYS A 207 -9.45 3.61 13.37
CA LYS A 207 -8.26 4.42 13.70
C LYS A 207 -8.34 5.81 13.08
N TYR A 208 -8.79 5.90 11.83
CA TYR A 208 -8.80 7.12 11.04
C TYR A 208 -10.23 7.66 10.84
N VAL A 209 -10.33 8.98 10.65
CA VAL A 209 -11.57 9.62 10.15
C VAL A 209 -11.61 9.51 8.63
N SER A 210 -10.46 9.72 7.99
CA SER A 210 -10.23 9.50 6.57
C SER A 210 -8.76 9.16 6.36
N TYR A 211 -8.48 8.31 5.37
CA TYR A 211 -7.12 8.00 4.94
C TYR A 211 -7.07 7.74 3.43
N THR A 212 -5.90 7.95 2.83
CA THR A 212 -5.70 7.77 1.40
C THR A 212 -4.25 7.37 1.09
N TYR A 213 -4.00 6.77 -0.06
CA TYR A 213 -2.67 6.41 -0.53
C TYR A 213 -2.19 7.37 -1.60
N THR A 214 -0.91 7.70 -1.55
CA THR A 214 -0.29 8.73 -2.38
C THR A 214 1.13 8.33 -2.76
N THR A 215 1.72 9.05 -3.72
CA THR A 215 3.14 8.93 -4.06
C THR A 215 3.85 10.24 -3.81
N VAL A 216 5.17 10.22 -3.64
CA VAL A 216 5.96 11.45 -3.50
C VAL A 216 6.48 11.91 -4.86
N VAL A 217 6.39 13.21 -5.15
CA VAL A 217 7.06 13.82 -6.32
C VAL A 217 8.43 14.34 -5.95
N GLU A 218 8.54 15.06 -4.83
CA GLU A 218 9.79 15.69 -4.39
C GLU A 218 9.83 15.89 -2.87
N PHE A 219 11.05 16.06 -2.37
CA PHE A 219 11.34 16.33 -0.96
C PHE A 219 11.80 17.78 -0.80
N SER A 220 10.88 18.72 -1.01
CA SER A 220 11.15 20.16 -1.05
C SER A 220 10.35 20.95 -0.01
N GLN A 221 9.48 20.29 0.75
CA GLN A 221 8.55 20.96 1.66
C GLN A 221 9.25 21.43 2.95
N ASP A 222 8.76 22.52 3.53
CA ASP A 222 9.23 22.99 4.84
C ASP A 222 9.03 21.94 5.94
N GLU A 223 9.98 21.88 6.87
CA GLU A 223 9.94 20.95 7.99
C GLU A 223 8.67 21.11 8.84
N GLY A 224 8.02 19.99 9.16
CA GLY A 224 6.74 19.96 9.88
C GLY A 224 5.50 20.15 8.99
N PHE A 225 5.67 20.34 7.68
CA PHE A 225 4.57 20.50 6.73
C PHE A 225 4.56 19.42 5.65
N ILE A 226 3.39 19.14 5.10
CA ILE A 226 3.20 18.25 3.94
C ILE A 226 2.43 19.00 2.85
N GLY A 227 2.95 18.98 1.63
CA GLY A 227 2.26 19.53 0.47
C GLY A 227 1.30 18.51 -0.12
N ILE A 228 0.00 18.82 -0.07
CA ILE A 228 -1.08 17.95 -0.52
C ILE A 228 -1.77 18.59 -1.75
N PRO A 229 -1.91 17.86 -2.88
CA PRO A 229 -2.66 18.33 -4.04
C PRO A 229 -4.18 18.25 -3.82
N PHE A 230 -4.95 18.95 -4.67
CA PHE A 230 -6.40 19.07 -4.52
C PHE A 230 -7.10 17.72 -4.41
N SER A 231 -6.73 16.75 -5.25
CA SER A 231 -7.42 15.45 -5.29
C SER A 231 -7.29 14.68 -3.97
N VAL A 232 -6.10 14.73 -3.36
CA VAL A 232 -5.80 14.09 -2.08
C VAL A 232 -6.46 14.85 -0.94
N ALA A 233 -6.44 16.18 -0.95
CA ALA A 233 -7.12 17.01 0.05
C ALA A 233 -8.64 16.77 0.04
N ASN A 234 -9.25 16.68 -1.15
CA ASN A 234 -10.68 16.40 -1.29
C ASN A 234 -11.05 15.02 -0.74
N ASN A 235 -10.23 13.99 -0.98
CA ASN A 235 -10.47 12.66 -0.42
C ASN A 235 -10.32 12.67 1.12
N LEU A 236 -9.29 13.32 1.64
CA LEU A 236 -9.10 13.46 3.09
C LEU A 236 -10.22 14.25 3.79
N LEU A 237 -10.84 15.22 3.10
CA LEU A 237 -11.93 16.05 3.64
C LEU A 237 -13.33 15.46 3.45
N GLN A 238 -13.47 14.42 2.63
CA GLN A 238 -14.74 13.71 2.42
C GLN A 238 -14.68 12.35 3.14
N PRO A 239 -14.86 12.31 4.47
CA PRO A 239 -14.87 11.05 5.18
C PRO A 239 -16.11 10.23 4.79
N ASP A 240 -15.92 8.91 4.73
CA ASP A 240 -17.01 7.94 4.56
C ASP A 240 -17.99 7.96 5.76
N SER A 241 -17.54 8.51 6.89
CA SER A 241 -18.31 8.67 8.13
C SER A 241 -18.80 10.12 8.29
N ALA A 242 -19.97 10.31 8.92
CA ALA A 242 -20.61 11.62 9.13
C ALA A 242 -19.84 12.65 9.99
N SER A 243 -18.55 12.40 10.29
CA SER A 243 -17.68 13.29 11.04
C SER A 243 -17.20 14.42 10.13
N GLN A 244 -17.46 15.67 10.49
CA GLN A 244 -16.97 16.82 9.73
C GLN A 244 -15.50 17.10 10.10
N ILE A 245 -14.62 17.16 9.10
CA ILE A 245 -13.21 17.54 9.29
C ILE A 245 -13.08 19.04 9.04
N ASP A 246 -12.49 19.76 10.00
CA ASP A 246 -12.19 21.17 9.84
C ASP A 246 -11.18 21.40 8.70
N SER A 247 -11.52 22.33 7.82
CA SER A 247 -10.69 22.70 6.67
C SER A 247 -10.20 24.14 6.78
N ARG A 248 -8.98 24.41 6.33
CA ARG A 248 -8.44 25.76 6.16
C ARG A 248 -8.03 26.00 4.72
N LEU A 249 -8.17 27.24 4.26
CA LEU A 249 -7.55 27.66 3.01
C LEU A 249 -6.10 28.03 3.32
N THR A 250 -5.15 27.48 2.56
CA THR A 250 -3.75 27.81 2.73
C THR A 250 -3.48 29.24 2.26
N VAL A 251 -2.70 29.98 3.04
CA VAL A 251 -2.27 31.34 2.68
C VAL A 251 -0.87 31.25 2.11
N ASP A 252 -0.68 31.75 0.90
CA ASP A 252 0.63 31.85 0.26
C ASP A 252 1.58 32.70 1.15
N PRO A 253 2.73 32.16 1.60
CA PRO A 253 3.71 32.92 2.36
C PRO A 253 4.18 34.18 1.64
N ALA A 254 4.22 34.18 0.30
CA ALA A 254 4.58 35.34 -0.50
C ALA A 254 3.53 36.47 -0.42
N MET A 255 2.28 36.17 -0.04
CA MET A 255 1.26 37.20 0.20
C MET A 255 1.38 37.84 1.58
N LYS A 256 2.06 37.20 2.54
CA LYS A 256 2.24 37.77 3.89
C LYS A 256 3.29 38.87 3.94
N SER A 257 4.28 38.89 3.02
CA SER A 257 5.33 39.91 3.01
C SER A 257 4.83 41.30 2.62
N ASN A 258 3.71 41.41 1.90
CA ASN A 258 3.16 42.72 1.50
C ASN A 258 2.22 43.37 2.52
N ALA A 259 1.90 42.69 3.63
CA ALA A 259 0.91 43.18 4.60
C ALA A 259 1.51 43.92 5.81
N THR A 260 2.84 43.99 5.94
CA THR A 260 3.48 44.52 7.17
C THR A 260 4.37 45.75 6.96
N GLU A 261 4.33 46.39 5.79
CA GLU A 261 4.99 47.68 5.56
C GLU A 261 4.08 48.64 4.78
N THR A 262 3.08 49.21 5.46
CA THR A 262 2.45 50.47 4.99
C THR A 262 2.21 51.38 6.19
N ASN A 263 3.28 52.08 6.57
CA ASN A 263 3.22 53.33 7.29
C ASN A 263 4.19 54.30 6.60
N SER A 264 3.84 54.75 5.40
CA SER A 264 4.21 56.06 4.84
C SER A 264 3.68 56.17 3.41
N ASP A 265 2.75 57.11 3.25
CA ASP A 265 2.55 58.03 2.13
C ASP A 265 2.76 57.60 0.67
N ASP A 266 1.78 58.03 -0.12
CA ASP A 266 1.79 58.38 -1.54
C ASP A 266 1.35 57.34 -2.59
N ASN A 267 0.17 57.68 -3.14
CA ASN A 267 -0.26 57.62 -4.54
C ASN A 267 -0.63 56.27 -5.19
N ASP A 268 -1.95 56.13 -5.38
CA ASP A 268 -2.61 55.80 -6.65
C ASP A 268 -1.84 54.91 -7.64
N MET A 269 -2.08 53.60 -7.54
CA MET A 269 -2.38 52.76 -8.70
C MET A 269 -3.28 51.60 -8.26
N GLN A 270 -4.57 51.70 -8.59
CA GLN A 270 -5.47 50.55 -8.62
C GLN A 270 -5.06 49.67 -9.81
N SER A 271 -4.24 48.65 -9.59
CA SER A 271 -4.17 47.50 -10.50
C SER A 271 -5.22 46.48 -10.09
N SER A 272 -6.32 46.48 -10.82
CA SER A 272 -7.29 45.38 -10.82
C SER A 272 -6.71 44.21 -11.61
N ASP A 273 -5.67 43.56 -11.07
CA ASP A 273 -5.07 42.36 -11.65
C ASP A 273 -5.75 41.14 -11.06
N SER A 274 -6.97 40.88 -11.54
CA SER A 274 -7.54 39.54 -11.55
C SER A 274 -6.88 38.75 -12.68
N GLU A 275 -5.58 38.48 -12.54
CA GLU A 275 -4.87 37.60 -13.49
C GLU A 275 -5.46 36.20 -13.40
N ASN A 276 -5.75 35.64 -14.58
CA ASN A 276 -6.24 34.27 -14.75
C ASN A 276 -5.28 33.28 -14.06
N LEU A 277 -5.79 32.61 -13.03
CA LEU A 277 -5.13 31.56 -12.24
C LEU A 277 -4.68 30.32 -13.06
N GLU A 278 -4.97 30.29 -14.37
CA GLU A 278 -4.63 29.19 -15.28
C GLU A 278 -3.21 29.30 -15.87
N ASP A 279 -2.54 30.46 -15.76
CA ASP A 279 -1.24 30.72 -16.40
C ASP A 279 -0.02 30.50 -15.49
N LYS A 280 -0.20 30.04 -14.24
CA LYS A 280 0.95 29.66 -13.40
C LYS A 280 1.56 28.36 -13.92
N THR A 281 2.82 28.44 -14.35
CA THR A 281 3.60 27.34 -14.92
C THR A 281 3.58 26.11 -13.99
N PRO A 282 3.13 24.93 -14.48
CA PRO A 282 3.19 23.69 -13.71
C PRO A 282 4.64 23.38 -13.32
N GLY A 283 4.94 23.34 -12.02
CA GLY A 283 6.28 22.99 -11.52
C GLY A 283 6.92 23.99 -10.55
N HIS A 284 6.27 25.11 -10.24
CA HIS A 284 6.58 25.83 -8.99
C HIS A 284 5.57 25.40 -7.93
N ALA A 285 6.00 25.22 -6.68
CA ALA A 285 5.14 24.97 -5.53
C ALA A 285 4.25 26.19 -5.22
N ALA A 286 3.44 26.60 -6.19
CA ALA A 286 2.42 27.61 -6.03
C ALA A 286 1.35 26.99 -5.14
N TYR A 287 1.16 27.59 -3.97
CA TYR A 287 0.14 27.19 -3.02
C TYR A 287 -1.23 27.15 -3.71
N GLY A 288 -1.91 26.01 -3.68
CA GLY A 288 -3.24 25.88 -4.25
C GLY A 288 -4.28 26.60 -3.40
N LEU A 289 -5.15 27.42 -3.98
CA LEU A 289 -6.23 28.09 -3.22
C LEU A 289 -7.41 27.13 -2.98
N PHE A 290 -7.17 26.03 -2.27
CA PHE A 290 -8.21 25.06 -1.93
C PHE A 290 -8.15 24.65 -0.45
N PRO A 291 -9.28 24.19 0.12
CA PRO A 291 -9.32 23.75 1.50
C PRO A 291 -8.46 22.51 1.73
N VAL A 292 -7.67 22.53 2.81
CA VAL A 292 -6.89 21.40 3.30
C VAL A 292 -7.22 21.10 4.76
N PRO A 293 -7.04 19.85 5.23
CA PRO A 293 -7.34 19.47 6.61
C PRO A 293 -6.55 20.30 7.64
N VAL A 294 -7.23 20.84 8.65
CA VAL A 294 -6.56 21.54 9.78
C VAL A 294 -5.85 20.55 10.70
N ALA A 295 -6.42 19.35 10.84
CA ALA A 295 -5.86 18.29 11.67
C ALA A 295 -4.50 17.82 11.14
N PRO A 296 -3.57 17.40 12.02
CA PRO A 296 -2.32 16.81 11.61
C PRO A 296 -2.56 15.52 10.83
N VAL A 297 -1.79 15.33 9.77
CA VAL A 297 -1.85 14.15 8.90
C VAL A 297 -0.73 13.19 9.31
N GLU A 298 -1.11 11.97 9.69
CA GLU A 298 -0.19 10.87 9.93
C GLU A 298 0.34 10.36 8.58
N VAL A 299 1.66 10.29 8.45
CA VAL A 299 2.35 9.80 7.24
C VAL A 299 3.00 8.46 7.54
N THR A 300 2.55 7.41 6.84
CA THR A 300 3.14 6.07 6.91
C THR A 300 3.73 5.68 5.56
N LEU A 301 4.98 5.19 5.53
CA LEU A 301 5.58 4.65 4.31
C LEU A 301 5.08 3.22 4.03
N LEU A 302 4.77 2.95 2.77
CA LEU A 302 4.45 1.62 2.24
C LEU A 302 5.45 1.23 1.17
N THR A 303 6.03 0.05 1.30
CA THR A 303 6.95 -0.50 0.29
C THR A 303 6.27 -1.47 -0.66
N ASN A 304 5.02 -1.85 -0.41
CA ASN A 304 4.28 -2.76 -1.27
C ASN A 304 2.81 -2.38 -1.37
N LEU A 305 2.48 -1.61 -2.42
CA LEU A 305 1.10 -1.42 -2.86
C LEU A 305 0.82 -2.41 -4.00
N PRO A 306 -0.28 -3.16 -3.98
CA PRO A 306 -0.53 -4.16 -5.01
C PRO A 306 -0.68 -3.52 -6.39
N LEU A 307 -0.12 -4.18 -7.40
CA LEU A 307 -0.22 -3.72 -8.79
C LEU A 307 -1.67 -3.81 -9.29
N GLY A 308 -2.12 -2.73 -9.92
CA GLY A 308 -3.43 -2.68 -10.53
C GLY A 308 -3.56 -3.67 -11.68
N LYS A 309 -4.68 -4.40 -11.70
CA LYS A 309 -5.10 -5.24 -12.83
C LYS A 309 -6.31 -4.63 -13.54
N LYS A 310 -7.26 -4.11 -12.77
CA LYS A 310 -8.50 -3.55 -13.29
C LYS A 310 -8.99 -2.41 -12.41
N CYS A 311 -9.56 -1.37 -13.00
CA CYS A 311 -10.27 -0.32 -12.27
C CYS A 311 -11.60 0.01 -12.95
N THR A 312 -12.57 0.44 -12.16
CA THR A 312 -13.88 0.90 -12.63
C THR A 312 -14.02 2.38 -12.34
N LEU A 313 -14.21 3.17 -13.38
CA LEU A 313 -14.36 4.62 -13.32
C LEU A 313 -15.79 5.01 -13.62
N GLN A 314 -16.35 5.90 -12.82
CA GLN A 314 -17.70 6.43 -13.00
C GLN A 314 -17.64 7.91 -13.39
N PRO A 315 -18.15 8.29 -14.58
CA PRO A 315 -18.21 9.69 -14.96
C PRO A 315 -19.14 10.50 -14.07
N THR A 316 -18.70 11.69 -13.65
CA THR A 316 -19.56 12.63 -12.96
C THR A 316 -20.53 13.30 -13.93
N MET A 317 -21.60 13.91 -13.41
CA MET A 317 -22.56 14.66 -14.22
C MET A 317 -21.89 15.78 -15.03
N GLU A 318 -20.82 16.38 -14.52
CA GLU A 318 -20.06 17.40 -15.22
C GLU A 318 -19.27 16.82 -16.40
N ALA A 319 -18.66 15.64 -16.23
CA ALA A 319 -18.00 14.95 -17.33
C ALA A 319 -18.97 14.64 -18.48
N ILE A 320 -20.20 14.23 -18.15
CA ILE A 320 -21.25 13.95 -19.14
C ILE A 320 -21.64 15.22 -19.88
N LYS A 321 -21.88 16.33 -19.17
CA LYS A 321 -22.16 17.64 -19.76
C LYS A 321 -21.03 18.12 -20.69
N ASN A 322 -19.79 17.83 -20.33
CA ASN A 322 -18.61 18.14 -21.15
C ASN A 322 -18.47 17.23 -22.38
N GLY A 323 -19.33 16.22 -22.51
CA GLY A 323 -19.40 15.32 -23.66
C GLY A 323 -18.50 14.09 -23.54
N PHE A 324 -18.31 13.55 -22.34
CA PHE A 324 -17.44 12.38 -22.11
C PHE A 324 -17.82 11.18 -22.99
N TYR A 325 -19.11 10.85 -23.09
CA TYR A 325 -19.59 9.76 -23.96
C TYR A 325 -19.48 10.05 -25.47
N ASN A 326 -19.30 11.32 -25.86
CA ASN A 326 -19.11 11.70 -27.26
C ASN A 326 -17.65 11.56 -27.72
N LEU A 327 -16.75 11.18 -26.82
CA LEU A 327 -15.35 10.96 -27.13
C LEU A 327 -15.19 9.65 -27.93
N LYS A 328 -14.68 9.75 -29.17
CA LYS A 328 -14.39 8.56 -29.99
C LYS A 328 -13.33 7.65 -29.38
N ASN A 329 -12.37 8.23 -28.65
CA ASN A 329 -11.19 7.53 -28.11
C ASN A 329 -11.07 7.75 -26.59
N VAL A 330 -12.08 7.35 -25.81
CA VAL A 330 -12.06 7.50 -24.34
C VAL A 330 -10.82 6.83 -23.73
N LYS A 331 -10.46 5.63 -24.21
CA LYS A 331 -9.32 4.86 -23.69
C LYS A 331 -8.01 5.65 -23.78
N LEU A 332 -7.74 6.27 -24.93
CA LEU A 332 -6.53 7.08 -25.14
C LEU A 332 -6.46 8.28 -24.18
N ALA A 333 -7.60 8.95 -23.96
CA ALA A 333 -7.69 10.08 -23.03
C ALA A 333 -7.38 9.66 -21.58
N LEU A 334 -7.90 8.49 -21.18
CA LEU A 334 -7.67 7.91 -19.87
C LEU A 334 -6.23 7.48 -19.69
N GLU A 335 -5.65 6.76 -20.66
CA GLU A 335 -4.24 6.33 -20.62
C GLU A 335 -3.28 7.51 -20.47
N GLN A 336 -3.47 8.57 -21.27
CA GLN A 336 -2.63 9.77 -21.20
C GLN A 336 -2.73 10.49 -19.86
N SER A 337 -3.90 10.47 -19.24
CA SER A 337 -4.15 11.16 -17.97
C SER A 337 -3.67 10.32 -16.77
N LEU A 338 -4.02 9.03 -16.73
CA LEU A 338 -3.70 8.09 -15.65
C LEU A 338 -2.18 7.94 -15.47
N ILE A 339 -1.46 7.59 -16.54
CA ILE A 339 -0.03 7.24 -16.47
C ILE A 339 0.82 8.44 -16.03
N ARG A 340 0.44 9.66 -16.42
CA ARG A 340 1.25 10.86 -16.15
C ARG A 340 0.97 11.47 -14.79
N THR A 341 -0.30 11.49 -14.39
CA THR A 341 -0.73 12.25 -13.22
C THR A 341 -0.74 11.42 -11.96
N ARG A 342 -0.90 10.09 -12.03
CA ARG A 342 -1.09 9.26 -10.85
C ARG A 342 -0.09 8.14 -10.67
N GLY A 343 0.39 7.98 -9.44
CA GLY A 343 1.15 6.81 -9.00
C GLY A 343 0.24 5.72 -8.40
N SER A 344 -0.85 6.13 -7.75
CA SER A 344 -1.85 5.26 -7.12
C SER A 344 -3.28 5.66 -7.46
N LEU A 345 -4.20 4.68 -7.38
CA LEU A 345 -5.64 4.88 -7.48
C LEU A 345 -6.31 4.33 -6.24
N ASN A 346 -7.04 5.19 -5.52
CA ASN A 346 -7.84 4.80 -4.36
C ASN A 346 -9.31 4.73 -4.74
N VAL A 347 -10.06 3.80 -4.15
CA VAL A 347 -11.52 3.81 -4.23
C VAL A 347 -12.06 5.09 -3.57
N GLY A 348 -13.01 5.74 -4.22
CA GLY A 348 -13.58 7.02 -3.79
C GLY A 348 -12.87 8.25 -4.36
N ASP A 349 -11.68 8.10 -4.94
CA ASP A 349 -10.95 9.24 -5.48
C ASP A 349 -11.66 9.91 -6.66
N LEU A 350 -11.64 11.23 -6.67
CA LEU A 350 -11.98 12.04 -7.84
C LEU A 350 -10.74 12.21 -8.73
N MET A 351 -10.84 11.72 -9.96
CA MET A 351 -9.79 11.77 -10.98
C MET A 351 -10.14 12.75 -12.09
N TYR A 352 -9.11 13.39 -12.64
CA TYR A 352 -9.23 14.30 -13.78
C TYR A 352 -8.62 13.71 -15.04
N CYS A 353 -9.40 13.70 -16.11
CA CYS A 353 -8.96 13.33 -17.44
C CYS A 353 -9.02 14.56 -18.35
N TRP A 354 -7.93 14.83 -19.08
CA TRP A 354 -7.85 15.94 -20.01
C TRP A 354 -7.81 15.42 -21.44
N PHE A 355 -8.70 15.92 -22.29
CA PHE A 355 -8.69 15.60 -23.71
C PHE A 355 -9.13 16.78 -24.55
N ARG A 356 -8.26 17.21 -25.48
CA ARG A 356 -8.50 18.35 -26.38
C ARG A 356 -8.94 19.62 -25.65
N GLY A 357 -8.25 19.94 -24.55
CA GLY A 357 -8.53 21.14 -23.74
C GLY A 357 -9.79 21.06 -22.88
N LYS A 358 -10.47 19.91 -22.83
CA LYS A 358 -11.61 19.68 -21.93
C LYS A 358 -11.22 18.79 -20.76
N LYS A 359 -11.61 19.21 -19.56
CA LYS A 359 -11.49 18.45 -18.31
C LYS A 359 -12.73 17.60 -18.08
N PHE A 360 -12.52 16.33 -17.76
CA PHE A 360 -13.54 15.37 -17.38
C PHE A 360 -13.24 14.83 -15.99
N GLU A 361 -14.24 14.82 -15.12
CA GLU A 361 -14.08 14.35 -13.75
C GLU A 361 -14.72 12.96 -13.58
N LEU A 362 -13.96 12.03 -13.03
CA LEU A 362 -14.32 10.62 -12.95
C LEU A 362 -14.06 10.12 -11.53
N ASN A 363 -15.02 9.42 -10.92
CA ASN A 363 -14.87 8.81 -9.60
C ASN A 363 -14.36 7.37 -9.74
N VAL A 364 -13.37 6.99 -8.93
CA VAL A 364 -12.90 5.61 -8.85
C VAL A 364 -13.89 4.81 -7.98
N LYS A 365 -14.62 3.87 -8.58
CA LYS A 365 -15.65 3.08 -7.89
C LYS A 365 -15.13 1.76 -7.34
N ALA A 366 -14.26 1.10 -8.09
CA ALA A 366 -13.70 -0.19 -7.71
C ALA A 366 -12.31 -0.35 -8.32
N VAL A 367 -11.46 -1.11 -7.62
CA VAL A 367 -10.11 -1.48 -8.06
C VAL A 367 -9.88 -2.97 -7.80
N VAL A 368 -9.04 -3.58 -8.63
CA VAL A 368 -8.63 -4.98 -8.53
C VAL A 368 -7.10 -5.04 -8.56
N PRO A 369 -6.46 -5.66 -7.55
CA PRO A 369 -7.06 -6.31 -6.38
C PRO A 369 -7.70 -5.32 -5.40
N SER A 370 -8.74 -5.76 -4.70
CA SER A 370 -9.51 -4.94 -3.76
C SER A 370 -8.96 -4.95 -2.32
N ASP A 371 -7.82 -5.62 -2.10
CA ASP A 371 -7.21 -5.91 -0.79
C ASP A 371 -7.14 -4.66 0.11
N VAL A 372 -6.68 -3.53 -0.43
CA VAL A 372 -6.38 -2.32 0.36
C VAL A 372 -7.23 -1.11 -0.06
N ARG A 373 -8.28 -1.34 -0.87
CA ARG A 373 -9.05 -0.28 -1.56
C ARG A 373 -8.17 0.68 -2.38
N ALA A 374 -6.94 0.29 -2.71
CA ALA A 374 -5.99 1.09 -3.47
C ALA A 374 -5.04 0.21 -4.28
N ILE A 375 -4.60 0.69 -5.44
CA ILE A 375 -3.69 -0.01 -6.35
C ILE A 375 -2.58 0.92 -6.87
N SER A 376 -1.41 0.34 -7.14
CA SER A 376 -0.34 1.00 -7.88
C SER A 376 -0.68 1.04 -9.36
N CYS A 377 -0.43 2.19 -10.00
CA CYS A 377 -0.60 2.41 -11.43
C CYS A 377 0.71 2.51 -12.20
N VAL A 378 1.84 2.31 -11.52
CA VAL A 378 3.17 2.41 -12.12
C VAL A 378 3.60 1.03 -12.62
N ASN A 379 4.12 0.98 -13.85
CA ASN A 379 4.66 -0.22 -14.48
C ASN A 379 3.66 -1.41 -14.54
N CYS A 380 2.37 -1.14 -14.68
CA CYS A 380 1.33 -2.15 -14.83
C CYS A 380 0.33 -1.80 -15.94
N ASP A 381 -0.19 -2.86 -16.56
CA ASP A 381 -1.29 -2.76 -17.53
C ASP A 381 -2.61 -2.86 -16.77
N ILE A 382 -3.29 -1.72 -16.60
CA ILE A 382 -4.59 -1.66 -15.92
C ILE A 382 -5.72 -1.68 -16.96
N GLU A 383 -6.63 -2.63 -16.83
CA GLU A 383 -7.89 -2.64 -17.55
C GLU A 383 -8.84 -1.59 -16.96
N VAL A 384 -9.33 -0.67 -17.80
CA VAL A 384 -10.21 0.41 -17.35
C VAL A 384 -11.63 0.17 -17.84
N ASP A 385 -12.53 -0.11 -16.91
CA ASP A 385 -13.97 -0.22 -17.14
C ASP A 385 -14.66 1.11 -16.81
N ILE A 386 -15.68 1.46 -17.59
CA ILE A 386 -16.47 2.67 -17.39
C ILE A 386 -17.85 2.25 -16.89
N ALA A 387 -18.14 2.57 -15.64
CA ALA A 387 -19.47 2.37 -15.07
C ALA A 387 -20.46 3.43 -15.63
N PRO A 388 -21.76 3.10 -15.73
CA PRO A 388 -22.77 4.07 -16.08
C PRO A 388 -22.81 5.22 -15.07
N ALA A 389 -23.26 6.38 -15.51
CA ALA A 389 -23.48 7.52 -14.63
C ALA A 389 -24.57 7.20 -13.59
N VAL A 390 -24.47 7.79 -12.40
CA VAL A 390 -25.57 7.73 -11.42
C VAL A 390 -26.70 8.62 -11.93
N ASP A 391 -27.85 8.03 -12.24
CA ASP A 391 -29.09 8.77 -12.42
C ASP A 391 -29.55 9.24 -11.02
N ASN A 392 -29.35 10.52 -10.73
CA ASN A 392 -29.63 11.14 -9.42
C ASN A 392 -31.14 11.28 -9.11
N GLU A 393 -31.90 10.18 -9.15
CA GLU A 393 -33.24 10.13 -8.54
C GLU A 393 -33.47 8.96 -7.57
N SER A 394 -32.65 7.89 -7.53
CA SER A 394 -32.96 6.71 -6.69
C SER A 394 -32.07 6.47 -5.46
N ASP A 395 -30.85 6.98 -5.40
CA ASP A 395 -29.83 6.37 -4.52
C ASP A 395 -29.66 7.00 -3.13
N LEU A 396 -30.52 7.94 -2.74
CA LEU A 396 -30.57 8.44 -1.35
C LEU A 396 -31.38 7.54 -0.40
N LYS A 397 -31.86 6.36 -0.83
CA LYS A 397 -32.73 5.50 0.00
C LYS A 397 -32.36 4.03 0.16
N THR A 398 -31.28 3.54 -0.43
CA THR A 398 -30.95 2.10 -0.34
C THR A 398 -29.46 1.89 -0.10
N ALA A 399 -29.00 2.35 1.07
CA ALA A 399 -27.76 1.90 1.68
C ALA A 399 -28.11 1.19 3.00
N LYS A 400 -28.75 0.02 2.88
CA LYS A 400 -28.89 -1.04 3.88
C LYS A 400 -29.55 -2.24 3.18
N ASP A 401 -28.90 -3.40 3.30
CA ASP A 401 -29.18 -4.69 2.63
C ASP A 401 -28.89 -4.76 1.12
N ASP A 402 -27.85 -5.49 0.72
CA ASP A 402 -28.01 -6.94 0.55
C ASP A 402 -26.67 -7.67 0.30
N THR A 403 -26.61 -8.88 0.84
CA THR A 403 -25.51 -9.85 0.71
C THR A 403 -25.90 -10.89 -0.34
N MET A 404 -24.96 -11.32 -1.18
CA MET A 404 -24.91 -12.56 -1.99
C MET A 404 -26.22 -13.22 -2.47
N VAL A 405 -26.43 -13.29 -3.80
CA VAL A 405 -26.95 -14.49 -4.49
C VAL A 405 -26.38 -14.59 -5.92
N ASN A 406 -25.99 -15.82 -6.28
CA ASN A 406 -25.56 -16.31 -7.60
C ASN A 406 -26.57 -16.14 -8.75
N ASN A 407 -26.02 -16.35 -9.95
CA ASN A 407 -26.59 -16.95 -11.17
C ASN A 407 -26.93 -16.05 -12.38
N ASP A 408 -26.08 -16.22 -13.40
CA ASP A 408 -26.39 -16.84 -14.70
C ASP A 408 -26.97 -16.00 -15.86
N TYR A 409 -26.32 -16.21 -17.02
CA TYR A 409 -26.64 -15.83 -18.41
C TYR A 409 -27.24 -14.45 -18.72
N SER A 410 -26.44 -13.61 -19.38
CA SER A 410 -26.76 -13.26 -20.77
C SER A 410 -25.51 -12.97 -21.60
N ARG A 411 -25.31 -13.82 -22.61
CA ARG A 411 -24.51 -13.52 -23.80
C ARG A 411 -25.20 -12.37 -24.52
N THR A 412 -24.53 -11.23 -24.63
CA THR A 412 -24.73 -10.34 -25.77
C THR A 412 -23.48 -10.38 -26.62
N GLU A 413 -23.59 -11.14 -27.70
CA GLU A 413 -22.77 -11.03 -28.89
C GLU A 413 -22.81 -9.57 -29.38
N SER A 414 -21.68 -8.88 -29.32
CA SER A 414 -21.49 -7.68 -30.12
C SER A 414 -20.13 -7.73 -30.81
N GLY A 415 -20.18 -8.27 -32.04
CA GLY A 415 -19.39 -7.85 -33.19
C GLY A 415 -17.91 -7.57 -32.96
N GLY A 416 -17.08 -8.59 -33.14
CA GLY A 416 -15.67 -8.40 -33.38
C GLY A 416 -15.43 -7.52 -34.61
N TYR A 417 -14.71 -6.41 -34.42
CA TYR A 417 -13.99 -5.73 -35.48
C TYR A 417 -12.49 -5.92 -35.22
N ARG A 418 -11.87 -6.71 -36.10
CA ARG A 418 -10.42 -6.77 -36.30
C ARG A 418 -10.11 -6.10 -37.65
N LEU A 419 -8.84 -5.74 -37.79
CA LEU A 419 -8.11 -5.21 -38.97
C LEU A 419 -8.12 -3.67 -39.03
N SER A 420 -7.03 -2.97 -39.28
CA SER A 420 -5.59 -3.26 -39.40
C SER A 420 -4.89 -1.91 -39.63
N ASP A 421 -3.57 -1.90 -39.43
CA ASP A 421 -2.53 -1.05 -40.05
C ASP A 421 -2.24 0.40 -39.60
N ASN A 422 -0.93 0.59 -39.41
CA ASN A 422 -0.08 1.80 -39.52
C ASN A 422 -0.10 2.80 -38.35
N THR A 423 1.00 3.25 -37.74
CA THR A 423 2.42 3.41 -38.16
C THR A 423 3.28 3.65 -36.90
N PRO A 424 4.56 3.23 -36.84
CA PRO A 424 5.48 3.68 -35.79
C PRO A 424 6.02 5.08 -36.13
N HIS A 425 5.77 6.05 -35.24
CA HIS A 425 6.44 7.35 -35.25
C HIS A 425 7.83 7.17 -34.62
N ASP A 426 8.87 7.50 -35.37
CA ASP A 426 10.22 7.69 -34.85
C ASP A 426 10.21 8.83 -33.82
N MET A 427 10.72 8.57 -32.62
CA MET A 427 11.19 9.61 -31.70
C MET A 427 12.66 9.31 -31.39
N GLU A 428 13.50 10.19 -31.91
CA GLU A 428 14.91 10.32 -31.56
C GLU A 428 15.00 10.65 -30.06
N ALA A 429 15.67 9.79 -29.30
CA ALA A 429 16.10 10.08 -27.95
C ALA A 429 17.61 10.30 -27.99
N GLU A 430 18.03 11.49 -27.58
CA GLU A 430 19.42 11.87 -27.37
C GLU A 430 20.02 10.95 -26.31
N ASN A 431 21.05 10.19 -26.70
CA ASN A 431 21.84 9.35 -25.80
C ASN A 431 22.90 10.21 -25.12
N GLU A 432 22.76 10.39 -23.79
CA GLU A 432 23.88 10.75 -22.93
C GLU A 432 24.80 9.53 -22.78
N ALA A 433 26.04 9.68 -23.24
CA ALA A 433 27.08 8.67 -23.19
C ALA A 433 27.51 8.43 -21.73
N THR A 434 27.37 7.19 -21.26
CA THR A 434 28.13 6.69 -20.10
C THR A 434 29.27 5.82 -20.63
N ASP A 435 30.47 6.35 -20.48
CA ASP A 435 31.74 5.76 -20.91
C ASP A 435 32.06 4.56 -20.01
N PHE A 436 31.97 3.34 -20.57
CA PHE A 436 32.34 2.10 -19.88
C PHE A 436 33.22 1.26 -20.81
N THR A 437 34.49 1.12 -20.44
CA THR A 437 35.52 0.44 -21.22
C THR A 437 35.40 -1.07 -21.10
N TRP A 438 35.11 -1.73 -22.23
CA TRP A 438 35.15 -3.19 -22.38
C TRP A 438 36.59 -3.66 -22.57
N ASP A 439 36.95 -4.78 -21.94
CA ASP A 439 38.18 -5.52 -22.24
C ASP A 439 38.13 -5.98 -23.71
N GLU A 440 39.20 -5.71 -24.44
CA GLU A 440 39.29 -5.59 -25.90
C GLU A 440 39.17 -6.95 -26.64
N ARG A 441 38.03 -7.64 -26.54
CA ARG A 441 37.59 -8.48 -27.67
C ARG A 441 37.06 -7.51 -28.72
N VAL A 442 37.84 -7.31 -29.78
CA VAL A 442 37.44 -6.50 -30.94
C VAL A 442 36.19 -7.16 -31.56
N LEU A 443 35.00 -6.69 -31.16
CA LEU A 443 33.74 -7.07 -31.77
C LEU A 443 33.68 -6.39 -33.13
N ASP A 444 33.70 -7.18 -34.20
CA ASP A 444 33.76 -6.71 -35.59
C ASP A 444 32.33 -6.49 -36.12
N VAL A 445 31.69 -5.40 -35.68
CA VAL A 445 30.36 -5.02 -36.18
C VAL A 445 30.52 -4.13 -37.42
N PRO A 446 30.08 -4.55 -38.62
CA PRO A 446 30.23 -3.77 -39.85
C PRO A 446 29.55 -2.40 -39.77
N GLU A 447 30.12 -1.38 -40.41
CA GLU A 447 29.56 -0.03 -40.47
C GLU A 447 28.12 -0.02 -41.04
N GLU A 448 27.24 0.82 -40.48
CA GLU A 448 25.83 0.85 -40.89
C GLU A 448 25.67 1.43 -42.31
N PRO A 449 24.92 0.76 -43.23
CA PRO A 449 24.75 1.26 -44.59
C PRO A 449 23.90 2.54 -44.61
N VAL A 450 24.54 3.68 -44.91
CA VAL A 450 23.87 4.98 -45.04
C VAL A 450 23.44 5.21 -46.49
N GLY A 451 22.14 5.46 -46.72
CA GLY A 451 21.62 5.93 -48.00
C GLY A 451 21.34 4.88 -49.10
N GLN A 452 21.60 3.60 -48.85
CA GLN A 452 21.17 2.50 -49.73
C GLN A 452 19.86 1.87 -49.22
N SER A 453 18.85 1.79 -50.09
CA SER A 453 17.56 1.14 -49.81
C SER A 453 17.49 -0.31 -50.31
N ASP A 454 18.31 -0.65 -51.30
CA ASP A 454 18.32 -1.96 -51.93
C ASP A 454 19.33 -2.87 -51.24
N GLY A 455 18.90 -4.08 -50.88
CA GLY A 455 19.75 -5.07 -50.22
C GLY A 455 20.06 -4.78 -48.74
N VAL A 456 19.27 -3.93 -48.09
CA VAL A 456 19.41 -3.58 -46.66
C VAL A 456 18.20 -4.11 -45.87
N VAL A 457 18.46 -4.65 -44.69
CA VAL A 457 17.46 -5.12 -43.72
C VAL A 457 17.56 -4.32 -42.43
N VAL A 458 16.42 -3.86 -41.92
CA VAL A 458 16.34 -3.20 -40.62
C VAL A 458 16.15 -4.29 -39.56
N VAL A 459 17.13 -4.45 -38.67
CA VAL A 459 17.08 -5.45 -37.59
C VAL A 459 16.79 -4.75 -36.27
N GLN A 460 15.82 -5.28 -35.52
CA GLN A 460 15.52 -4.87 -34.15
C GLN A 460 15.71 -6.05 -33.20
N ILE A 461 16.62 -5.92 -32.23
CA ILE A 461 16.89 -6.93 -31.21
C ILE A 461 16.37 -6.45 -29.85
N ARG A 462 15.66 -7.30 -29.13
CA ARG A 462 15.13 -7.01 -27.79
C ARG A 462 15.68 -8.00 -26.77
N GLY A 463 16.22 -7.50 -25.66
CA GLY A 463 16.74 -8.30 -24.55
C GLY A 463 17.05 -7.45 -23.33
N SER A 464 16.95 -8.05 -22.13
CA SER A 464 17.24 -7.39 -20.84
C SER A 464 16.54 -6.05 -20.62
N GLY A 465 15.30 -5.90 -21.14
CA GLY A 465 14.53 -4.65 -21.06
C GLY A 465 14.99 -3.53 -22.02
N LYS A 466 16.05 -3.76 -22.80
CA LYS A 466 16.57 -2.82 -23.81
C LYS A 466 16.21 -3.27 -25.23
N VAL A 467 16.27 -2.31 -26.15
CA VAL A 467 15.99 -2.50 -27.57
C VAL A 467 17.09 -1.85 -28.39
N GLY A 468 17.77 -2.64 -29.22
CA GLY A 468 18.72 -2.15 -30.22
C GLY A 468 18.11 -2.22 -31.62
N ARG A 469 18.30 -1.19 -32.45
CA ARG A 469 17.83 -1.15 -33.83
C ARG A 469 18.95 -0.67 -34.74
N ARG A 470 19.28 -1.43 -35.78
CA ARG A 470 20.35 -1.11 -36.74
C ARG A 470 20.05 -1.68 -38.12
N LYS A 471 20.55 -1.04 -39.17
CA LYS A 471 20.50 -1.56 -40.55
C LYS A 471 21.70 -2.46 -40.83
N PHE A 472 21.45 -3.56 -41.53
CA PHE A 472 22.47 -4.49 -42.00
C PHE A 472 22.32 -4.71 -43.49
N THR A 473 23.42 -4.96 -44.20
CA THR A 473 23.38 -5.39 -45.58
C THR A 473 23.04 -6.88 -45.66
N LEU A 474 22.39 -7.33 -46.73
CA LEU A 474 22.10 -8.75 -46.92
C LEU A 474 23.36 -9.64 -47.02
N GLY A 475 24.52 -9.05 -47.29
CA GLY A 475 25.82 -9.73 -47.31
C GLY A 475 26.45 -9.91 -45.93
N ASP A 476 25.94 -9.22 -44.89
CA ASP A 476 26.45 -9.36 -43.53
C ASP A 476 26.20 -10.76 -42.99
N LYS A 477 27.04 -11.21 -42.05
CA LYS A 477 26.92 -12.52 -41.43
C LYS A 477 25.92 -12.50 -40.27
N VAL A 478 25.31 -13.65 -40.00
CA VAL A 478 24.44 -13.82 -38.82
C VAL A 478 25.19 -13.51 -37.53
N LYS A 479 26.49 -13.84 -37.45
CA LYS A 479 27.37 -13.49 -36.33
C LYS A 479 27.32 -12.00 -35.96
N ASN A 480 27.25 -11.12 -36.96
CA ASN A 480 27.25 -9.67 -36.75
C ASN A 480 26.00 -9.21 -35.96
N LEU A 481 24.90 -9.97 -35.98
CA LEU A 481 23.73 -9.70 -35.15
C LEU A 481 23.98 -9.98 -33.66
N PHE A 482 24.75 -11.02 -33.36
CA PHE A 482 25.13 -11.37 -32.00
C PHE A 482 26.15 -10.37 -31.46
N ASP A 483 27.15 -10.00 -32.26
CA ASP A 483 28.13 -8.99 -31.89
C ASP A 483 27.45 -7.63 -31.64
N PHE A 484 26.44 -7.28 -32.45
CA PHE A 484 25.60 -6.09 -32.21
C PHE A 484 24.80 -6.17 -30.91
N ALA A 485 24.20 -7.33 -30.59
CA ALA A 485 23.45 -7.49 -29.34
C ALA A 485 24.35 -7.34 -28.10
N ILE A 486 25.60 -7.80 -28.19
CA ILE A 486 26.61 -7.66 -27.14
C ILE A 486 27.09 -6.21 -27.06
N SER A 487 27.41 -5.56 -28.19
CA SER A 487 27.92 -4.18 -28.21
C SER A 487 26.92 -3.16 -27.67
N GLU A 488 25.63 -3.37 -27.93
CA GLU A 488 24.54 -2.52 -27.40
C GLU A 488 24.17 -2.84 -25.94
N GLY A 489 24.84 -3.82 -25.32
CA GLY A 489 24.57 -4.22 -23.94
C GLY A 489 23.13 -4.73 -23.73
N LEU A 490 22.56 -5.40 -24.73
CA LEU A 490 21.23 -6.02 -24.65
C LEU A 490 21.24 -7.31 -23.79
N ILE A 491 22.44 -7.78 -23.45
CA ILE A 491 22.71 -9.04 -22.78
C ILE A 491 23.67 -8.76 -21.62
N THR A 492 23.49 -9.44 -20.48
CA THR A 492 24.40 -9.27 -19.34
C THR A 492 25.70 -10.02 -19.57
N ARG A 493 26.81 -9.50 -19.02
CA ARG A 493 28.16 -10.08 -19.20
C ARG A 493 28.22 -11.58 -18.88
N ASN A 494 27.49 -12.01 -17.84
CA ASN A 494 27.42 -13.41 -17.44
C ASN A 494 26.76 -14.32 -18.49
N ASP A 495 25.86 -13.79 -19.31
CA ASP A 495 25.20 -14.57 -20.37
C ASP A 495 26.06 -14.60 -21.65
N ALA A 496 26.79 -13.51 -21.93
CA ALA A 496 27.69 -13.42 -23.07
C ALA A 496 28.92 -14.33 -22.92
N ASP A 497 29.51 -14.38 -21.72
CA ASP A 497 30.71 -15.20 -21.45
C ASP A 497 30.41 -16.71 -21.45
N ASN A 498 29.17 -17.10 -21.17
CA ASN A 498 28.77 -18.50 -21.12
C ASN A 498 28.19 -19.03 -22.45
N GLY A 499 27.98 -18.19 -23.46
CA GLY A 499 27.45 -18.60 -24.77
C GLY A 499 25.96 -19.00 -24.80
N TYR A 500 25.23 -18.84 -23.69
CA TYR A 500 23.84 -19.31 -23.56
C TYR A 500 22.81 -18.25 -23.99
N PHE A 501 22.92 -17.71 -25.20
CA PHE A 501 21.78 -16.95 -25.72
C PHE A 501 21.53 -17.22 -27.20
N LYS A 502 20.25 -17.16 -27.56
CA LYS A 502 19.73 -17.47 -28.89
C LYS A 502 18.95 -16.28 -29.39
N LEU A 503 19.15 -15.94 -30.66
CA LEU A 503 18.32 -14.94 -31.32
C LEU A 503 17.13 -15.65 -31.97
N VAL A 504 15.92 -15.20 -31.65
CA VAL A 504 14.69 -15.87 -32.08
C VAL A 504 13.75 -14.90 -32.79
N THR A 505 13.28 -15.27 -33.99
CA THR A 505 12.27 -14.48 -34.73
C THR A 505 10.85 -14.80 -34.25
N ARG A 506 9.91 -13.87 -34.42
CA ARG A 506 8.54 -14.01 -33.91
C ARG A 506 7.66 -14.94 -34.74
N PHE A 507 7.57 -14.72 -36.06
CA PHE A 507 6.73 -15.54 -36.94
C PHE A 507 7.20 -15.46 -38.42
N PRO A 508 7.53 -16.60 -39.06
CA PRO A 508 7.72 -17.91 -38.45
C PRO A 508 8.86 -17.88 -37.41
N ARG A 509 8.73 -18.67 -36.34
CA ARG A 509 9.73 -18.73 -35.28
C ARG A 509 10.96 -19.50 -35.77
N ARG A 510 12.08 -18.79 -35.92
CA ARG A 510 13.40 -19.32 -36.28
C ARG A 510 14.35 -19.06 -35.12
N VAL A 511 15.24 -19.99 -34.83
CA VAL A 511 16.19 -19.92 -33.72
C VAL A 511 17.61 -19.95 -34.29
N PHE A 512 18.41 -18.96 -33.95
CA PHE A 512 19.80 -18.83 -34.36
C PHE A 512 20.71 -18.99 -33.14
N GLN A 513 21.78 -19.77 -33.26
CA GLN A 513 22.74 -20.07 -32.17
C GLN A 513 24.16 -20.02 -32.74
N LEU A 514 25.10 -19.43 -31.99
CA LEU A 514 26.51 -19.30 -32.42
C LEU A 514 27.29 -20.63 -32.36
N ASP A 515 26.85 -21.60 -31.56
CA ASP A 515 27.55 -22.89 -31.40
C ASP A 515 27.49 -23.79 -32.64
N ASN A 516 26.67 -23.45 -33.64
CA ASN A 516 26.61 -24.15 -34.91
C ASN A 516 27.52 -23.41 -35.92
N ASP A 517 28.66 -24.02 -36.29
CA ASP A 517 29.56 -23.52 -37.36
C ASP A 517 28.81 -23.18 -38.68
N GLU A 518 27.68 -23.86 -38.92
CA GLU A 518 26.81 -23.60 -40.07
C GLU A 518 26.10 -22.24 -40.01
N ASP A 519 25.74 -21.73 -38.83
CA ASP A 519 25.01 -20.47 -38.70
C ASP A 519 25.95 -19.26 -38.63
N GLU A 520 27.16 -19.42 -38.10
CA GLU A 520 28.15 -18.33 -38.02
C GLU A 520 28.61 -17.84 -39.41
N SER A 521 28.68 -18.75 -40.38
CA SER A 521 29.14 -18.46 -41.73
C SER A 521 28.04 -17.98 -42.69
N LYS A 522 26.76 -18.17 -42.34
CA LYS A 522 25.62 -17.77 -43.18
C LYS A 522 25.48 -16.26 -43.28
N THR A 523 25.10 -15.81 -44.46
CA THR A 523 24.75 -14.40 -44.69
C THR A 523 23.28 -14.13 -44.38
N LEU A 524 22.93 -12.86 -44.10
CA LEU A 524 21.54 -12.46 -43.87
C LEU A 524 20.63 -12.73 -45.09
N SER A 525 21.21 -12.80 -46.29
CA SER A 525 20.51 -13.21 -47.52
C SER A 525 20.06 -14.66 -47.51
N GLU A 526 20.89 -15.57 -46.97
CA GLU A 526 20.64 -17.02 -46.99
C GLU A 526 19.56 -17.43 -46.00
N ILE A 527 19.43 -16.69 -44.90
CA ILE A 527 18.40 -16.94 -43.89
C ILE A 527 17.04 -16.36 -44.28
N ASN A 528 16.91 -15.73 -45.45
CA ASN A 528 15.67 -15.15 -45.99
C ASN A 528 14.98 -14.21 -44.99
N LEU A 529 15.69 -13.17 -44.54
CA LEU A 529 15.07 -12.11 -43.74
C LEU A 529 14.16 -11.22 -44.59
N THR A 530 13.08 -10.74 -43.98
CA THR A 530 12.25 -9.70 -44.59
C THR A 530 12.94 -8.34 -44.52
N LYS A 531 12.40 -7.31 -45.19
CA LYS A 531 12.98 -5.94 -45.14
C LYS A 531 13.14 -5.39 -43.72
N GLN A 532 12.34 -5.88 -42.77
CA GLN A 532 12.42 -5.55 -41.36
C GLN A 532 12.17 -6.79 -40.51
N GLU A 533 13.16 -7.21 -39.73
CA GLU A 533 13.06 -8.40 -38.89
C GLU A 533 13.25 -8.02 -37.41
N MET A 534 12.48 -8.67 -36.53
CA MET A 534 12.58 -8.51 -35.08
C MET A 534 13.07 -9.81 -34.45
N PHE A 535 14.13 -9.69 -33.64
CA PHE A 535 14.69 -10.78 -32.84
C PHE A 535 14.43 -10.54 -31.35
N MET A 536 14.14 -11.62 -30.65
CA MET A 536 14.08 -11.71 -29.19
C MET A 536 15.31 -12.50 -28.71
N ILE A 537 15.93 -12.03 -27.64
CA ILE A 537 16.98 -12.78 -26.94
C ILE A 537 16.30 -13.78 -26.00
N GLU A 538 16.53 -15.06 -26.24
CA GLU A 538 16.16 -16.17 -25.34
C GLU A 538 17.44 -16.75 -24.72
N LYS A 539 17.38 -17.19 -23.45
CA LYS A 539 18.48 -17.86 -22.74
C LYS A 539 18.26 -19.36 -22.71
#